data_AF-A0A6P0XMZ1-F1
#
_entry.id   AF-A0A6P0XMZ1-F1
#
_cell.length_a   1.000
_cell.length_b   1.000
_cell.length_c   1.000
_cell.angle_alpha   90.00
_cell.angle_beta   90.00
_cell.angle_gamma   90.00
#
_symmetry.space_group_name_H-M   'P 1'
#
loop_
_entity.id
_entity.type
_entity.pdbx_description
1 polymer ?
#
loop_
_entity_poly.entity_id
_entity_poly.type
_entity_poly.pdbx_seq_one_letter_code
_entity_poly.pdbx_strand_id
1 'polypeptide(L)' 'FNVDPPMTAEDMNRWNDRFRWGQAAVNEDGNPRLRMEVNLDAGGVSQANFIDTLDMWERVLGDFLVHIDW' A
#
# COMPACT_ATOMS: atom_id res chain seq x y z
N PHE A 1 -3.18 -4.73 8.82
CA PHE A 1 -4.48 -4.31 9.35
C PHE A 1 -5.19 -5.54 9.86
N ASN A 2 -5.90 -5.45 10.98
CA ASN A 2 -6.71 -6.57 11.47
C ASN A 2 -8.12 -6.39 10.93
N VAL A 3 -8.64 -7.36 10.20
CA VAL A 3 -9.93 -7.30 9.49
C VAL A 3 -10.74 -8.56 9.76
N ASP A 4 -12.06 -8.43 9.74
CA ASP A 4 -13.02 -9.53 9.92
C ASP A 4 -14.17 -9.33 8.91
N PRO A 5 -14.34 -10.22 7.91
CA PRO A 5 -13.68 -11.52 7.74
C PRO A 5 -12.21 -11.42 7.29
N PRO A 6 -11.39 -12.47 7.54
CA PRO A 6 -10.03 -12.55 7.03
C PRO A 6 -9.98 -12.50 5.50
N MET A 7 -8.98 -11.81 4.95
CA MET A 7 -8.79 -11.66 3.50
C MET A 7 -7.92 -12.76 2.90
N THR A 8 -7.90 -12.83 1.57
CA THR A 8 -7.17 -13.79 0.77
C THR A 8 -6.09 -13.14 -0.11
N ALA A 9 -5.18 -13.96 -0.64
CA ALA A 9 -4.21 -13.50 -1.63
C ALA A 9 -4.87 -13.00 -2.92
N GLU A 10 -6.04 -13.55 -3.29
CA GLU A 10 -6.80 -13.07 -4.45
C GLU A 10 -7.30 -11.64 -4.25
N ASP A 11 -7.74 -11.28 -3.05
CA ASP A 11 -8.17 -9.93 -2.72
C ASP A 11 -7.01 -8.92 -2.84
N MET A 12 -5.79 -9.34 -2.49
CA MET A 12 -4.58 -8.54 -2.65
C MET A 12 -4.16 -8.43 -4.12
N ASN A 13 -4.35 -9.49 -4.90
CA ASN A 13 -4.08 -9.46 -6.34
C ASN A 13 -5.02 -8.49 -7.07
N ARG A 14 -6.30 -8.39 -6.65
CA ARG A 14 -7.23 -7.39 -7.21
C ARG A 14 -6.79 -5.95 -6.92
N TRP A 15 -6.18 -5.70 -5.76
CA TRP A 15 -5.54 -4.42 -5.47
C TRP A 15 -4.33 -4.19 -6.41
N ASN A 16 -3.40 -5.13 -6.44
CA ASN A 16 -2.15 -5.02 -7.21
C ASN A 16 -2.37 -4.88 -8.73
N ASP A 17 -3.47 -5.40 -9.26
CA ASP A 17 -3.85 -5.25 -10.67
C ASP A 17 -4.29 -3.82 -11.02
N ARG A 18 -4.94 -3.12 -10.07
CA ARG A 18 -5.52 -1.78 -10.28
C ARG A 18 -4.59 -0.65 -9.85
N PHE A 19 -3.79 -0.86 -8.82
CA PHE A 19 -2.97 0.17 -8.21
C PHE A 19 -1.50 -0.04 -8.54
N ARG A 20 -0.95 0.89 -9.32
CA ARG A 20 0.46 0.89 -9.72
C ARG A 20 1.40 1.16 -8.55
N TRP A 21 0.95 1.99 -7.61
CA TRP A 21 1.72 2.41 -6.45
C TRP A 21 1.13 1.75 -5.21
N GLY A 22 1.98 1.09 -4.42
CA GLY A 22 1.55 0.31 -3.27
C GLY A 22 1.29 -1.16 -3.61
N GLN A 23 2.16 -2.04 -3.12
CA GLN A 23 1.97 -3.49 -3.20
C GLN A 23 1.26 -3.98 -1.94
N ALA A 24 0.27 -4.85 -2.13
CA ALA A 24 -0.46 -5.49 -1.04
C ALA A 24 -0.15 -6.99 -0.96
N ALA A 25 -0.14 -7.51 0.27
CA ALA A 25 -0.02 -8.92 0.60
C ALA A 25 -0.87 -9.24 1.83
N VAL A 26 -1.15 -10.52 2.05
CA VAL A 26 -1.88 -11.01 3.23
C VAL A 26 -1.00 -11.98 4.01
N ASN A 27 -1.10 -11.97 5.34
CA ASN A 27 -0.40 -12.94 6.17
C ASN A 27 -1.23 -14.23 6.38
N GLU A 28 -0.68 -15.18 7.13
CA GLU A 28 -1.32 -16.48 7.41
C GLU A 28 -2.66 -16.37 8.15
N ASP A 29 -2.87 -15.28 8.90
CA ASP A 29 -4.12 -15.00 9.63
C ASP A 29 -5.17 -14.27 8.77
N GLY A 30 -4.88 -14.01 7.50
CA GLY A 30 -5.75 -13.23 6.61
C GLY A 30 -5.71 -11.71 6.84
N ASN A 31 -4.72 -11.22 7.59
CA ASN A 31 -4.53 -9.79 7.85
C ASN A 31 -3.75 -9.12 6.71
N PRO A 32 -4.34 -8.14 6.00
CA PRO A 32 -3.69 -7.48 4.87
C PRO A 32 -2.56 -6.54 5.32
N ARG A 33 -1.61 -6.33 4.42
CA ARG A 33 -0.44 -5.44 4.56
C ARG A 33 -0.25 -4.67 3.27
N LEU A 34 0.00 -3.37 3.39
CA LEU A 34 0.33 -2.47 2.29
C LEU A 34 1.79 -2.01 2.43
N ARG A 35 2.51 -1.93 1.31
CA ARG A 35 3.88 -1.42 1.23
C ARG A 35 4.01 -0.50 0.02
N MET A 36 4.68 0.64 0.21
CA MET A 36 5.19 1.45 -0.89
C MET A 36 6.70 1.62 -0.70
N GLU A 37 7.44 1.45 -1.78
CA GLU A 37 8.90 1.55 -1.77
C GLU A 37 9.35 2.91 -2.30
N VAL A 38 10.41 3.46 -1.71
CA VAL A 38 10.97 4.77 -2.06
C VAL A 38 12.47 4.60 -2.24
N ASN A 39 12.99 4.94 -3.41
CA ASN A 39 14.43 4.91 -3.66
C ASN A 39 15.06 6.22 -3.19
N LEU A 40 16.05 6.12 -2.29
CA LEU A 40 16.80 7.26 -1.74
C LEU A 40 18.32 7.15 -2.03
N ASP A 41 18.73 6.32 -2.98
CA ASP A 41 20.15 6.08 -3.30
C ASP A 41 20.83 7.26 -4.03
N ALA A 42 22.17 7.24 -4.13
CA ALA A 42 23.03 8.10 -4.96
C ALA A 42 22.85 9.63 -4.81
N GLY A 43 22.37 10.09 -3.65
CA GLY A 43 22.10 11.50 -3.37
C GLY A 43 20.66 11.76 -2.91
N GLY A 44 19.79 10.74 -2.96
CA GLY A 44 18.43 10.83 -2.48
C GLY A 44 17.50 11.56 -3.44
N VAL A 45 16.45 12.13 -2.87
CA VAL A 45 15.45 12.91 -3.61
C VAL A 45 15.42 14.34 -3.07
N SER A 46 14.90 15.27 -3.85
CA SER A 46 14.69 16.64 -3.35
C SER A 46 13.65 16.65 -2.22
N GLN A 47 13.69 17.68 -1.38
CA GLN A 47 12.68 17.87 -0.33
C GLN A 47 11.26 17.88 -0.90
N ALA A 48 11.05 18.54 -2.04
CA ALA A 48 9.75 18.59 -2.70
C ALA A 48 9.29 17.19 -3.14
N ASN A 49 10.17 16.39 -3.75
CA ASN A 49 9.83 15.03 -4.17
C ASN A 49 9.56 14.09 -2.99
N PHE A 50 10.23 14.30 -1.86
CA PHE A 50 9.94 13.56 -0.63
C PHE A 50 8.56 13.92 -0.07
N ILE A 51 8.17 15.20 -0.09
CA ILE A 51 6.80 15.62 0.29
C ILE A 51 5.78 14.98 -0.64
N ASP A 52 5.99 15.01 -1.96
CA ASP A 52 5.10 14.38 -2.94
C ASP A 52 4.96 12.85 -2.70
N THR A 53 6.04 12.20 -2.24
CA THR A 53 6.03 10.79 -1.88
C THR A 53 5.14 10.51 -0.66
N LEU A 54 5.14 11.39 0.34
CA LEU A 54 4.25 11.28 1.51
C LEU A 54 2.80 11.54 1.12
N ASP A 55 2.54 12.52 0.26
CA ASP A 55 1.20 12.78 -0.28
C ASP A 55 0.69 11.61 -1.13
N MET A 56 1.57 10.95 -1.88
CA MET A 56 1.23 9.72 -2.60
C MET A 56 0.92 8.58 -1.62
N TRP A 57 1.71 8.43 -0.55
CA TRP A 57 1.47 7.44 0.49
C TRP A 57 0.09 7.62 1.14
N GLU A 58 -0.29 8.85 1.48
CA GLU A 58 -1.60 9.15 2.07
C GLU A 58 -2.75 8.70 1.17
N ARG A 59 -2.66 9.00 -0.14
CA ARG A 59 -3.68 8.59 -1.12
C ARG A 59 -3.76 7.07 -1.28
N VAL A 60 -2.60 6.41 -1.45
CA VAL A 60 -2.52 4.95 -1.61
C VAL A 60 -3.04 4.26 -0.35
N LEU A 61 -2.69 4.75 0.84
CA LEU A 61 -3.21 4.24 2.11
C LEU A 61 -4.73 4.41 2.18
N GLY A 62 -5.25 5.60 1.89
CA GLY A 62 -6.69 5.86 1.89
C GLY A 62 -7.48 4.94 0.96
N ASP A 63 -7.03 4.81 -0.29
CA ASP A 63 -7.65 3.91 -1.27
C ASP A 63 -7.57 2.44 -0.81
N PHE A 64 -6.48 2.04 -0.17
CA PHE A 64 -6.32 0.69 0.36
C PHE A 64 -7.26 0.41 1.52
N LEU A 65 -7.42 1.35 2.45
CA LEU A 65 -8.35 1.21 3.58
C LEU A 65 -9.79 1.01 3.08
N VAL A 66 -10.19 1.75 2.05
CA VAL A 66 -11.48 1.55 1.38
C VAL A 66 -11.57 0.17 0.73
N HIS A 67 -10.51 -0.30 0.06
CA HIS A 67 -10.49 -1.63 -0.58
C HIS A 67 -10.64 -2.79 0.41
N ILE A 68 -10.18 -2.62 1.66
CA ILE A 68 -10.24 -3.67 2.70
C ILE A 68 -11.37 -3.45 3.72
N ASP A 69 -12.26 -2.48 3.48
CA ASP A 69 -13.37 -2.11 4.38
C ASP A 69 -12.92 -1.85 5.84
N TRP A 70 -11.81 -1.12 6.03
CA TRP A 70 -11.23 -0.82 7.35
C TRP A 70 -11.56 0.58 7.87
#